data_AF-A0AA42CLT8-F1
#
_entry.id   AF-A0AA42CLT8-F1
#
_cell.length_a   1.000
_cell.length_b   1.000
_cell.length_c   1.000
_cell.angle_alpha   90.00
_cell.angle_beta   90.00
_cell.angle_gamma   90.00
#
_symmetry.space_group_name_H-M   'P 1'
#
loop_
_entity.id
_entity.type
_entity.pdbx_description
1 polymer ?
#
loop_
_entity_poly.entity_id
_entity_poly.type
_entity_poly.pdbx_seq_one_letter_code
_entity_poly.pdbx_strand_id
1 'polypeptide(L)'
;MISVILRVPGAADPPAGRSRRKFGLDAPLPADRRIIERALLRHLAECRPEVVVLALRQDTSRPDTAANAPIPVSAGVPDLLLLAPKGRSLFVKIKTQAEDLSRADRAFADLCQQRGIPLVVVRCLPEARRAFDLLSL
;
A
#
# COMPACT_ATOMS: atom_id res chain seq x y z
N MET A 1 3.48 -1.70 22.98
CA MET A 1 3.03 -2.24 21.68
C MET A 1 3.49 -1.25 20.62
N ILE A 2 4.44 -1.65 19.77
CA ILE A 2 5.22 -0.73 18.92
C ILE A 2 4.48 -0.57 17.57
N SER A 3 3.94 0.63 17.32
CA SER A 3 3.42 1.02 16.00
C SER A 3 4.59 1.43 15.12
N VAL A 4 4.84 0.69 14.03
CA VAL A 4 5.86 1.04 13.05
C VAL A 4 5.19 1.67 11.82
N ILE A 5 5.13 3.00 11.78
CA ILE A 5 4.99 3.72 10.51
C ILE A 5 6.41 3.85 9.94
N LEU A 6 6.79 2.93 9.05
CA LEU A 6 8.08 3.04 8.36
C LEU A 6 8.03 4.22 7.37
N ARG A 7 8.54 5.36 7.82
CA ARG A 7 8.87 6.51 6.97
C ARG A 7 10.32 6.35 6.53
N VAL A 8 10.56 6.03 5.26
CA VAL A 8 11.92 6.00 4.68
C VAL A 8 12.38 7.45 4.47
N PRO A 9 13.50 7.92 5.05
CA PRO A 9 14.01 9.27 4.83
C PRO A 9 14.93 9.29 3.59
N GLY A 10 14.75 10.26 2.70
CA GLY A 10 15.69 10.48 1.60
C GLY A 10 15.20 11.39 0.48
N ALA A 11 15.09 12.70 0.74
CA ALA A 11 15.16 13.72 -0.29
C ALA A 11 15.81 14.96 0.31
N ALA A 12 17.15 15.01 0.26
CA ALA A 12 17.90 16.25 0.43
C ALA A 12 17.90 16.99 -0.91
N ASP A 13 17.84 18.33 -0.87
CA ASP A 13 17.88 19.19 -2.05
C ASP A 13 19.14 18.95 -2.90
N PRO A 14 19.05 18.98 -4.25
CA PRO A 14 20.19 18.71 -5.11
C PRO A 14 21.09 19.96 -5.28
N PRO A 15 22.42 19.82 -5.35
CA PRO A 15 23.29 20.88 -5.79
C PRO A 15 23.27 20.99 -7.32
N ALA A 16 23.39 22.23 -7.80
CA ALA A 16 23.36 22.58 -9.21
C ALA A 16 24.53 21.97 -10.01
N GLY A 17 24.19 21.45 -11.20
CA GLY A 17 25.07 21.42 -12.36
C GLY A 17 26.14 20.33 -12.44
N ARG A 18 25.85 19.25 -13.19
CA ARG A 18 26.74 18.72 -14.24
C ARG A 18 26.06 17.59 -15.02
N SER A 19 25.85 17.83 -16.31
CA SER A 19 25.46 16.83 -17.31
C SER A 19 26.68 15.98 -17.69
N ARG A 20 26.56 14.64 -17.65
CA ARG A 20 27.39 13.70 -18.43
C ARG A 20 26.75 12.30 -18.54
N ARG A 21 26.13 12.08 -19.71
CA ARG A 21 26.00 10.88 -20.57
C ARG A 21 25.96 9.45 -19.97
N LYS A 22 24.85 8.78 -20.33
CA LYS A 22 24.66 7.37 -20.78
C LYS A 22 25.23 6.22 -19.93
N PHE A 23 24.34 5.57 -19.17
CA PHE A 23 24.13 4.12 -19.20
C PHE A 23 22.62 3.88 -19.08
N GLY A 24 21.95 3.64 -20.21
CA GLY A 24 20.55 3.26 -20.25
C GLY A 24 20.43 1.78 -19.91
N LEU A 25 20.26 1.48 -18.62
CA LEU A 25 19.61 0.27 -18.15
C LEU A 25 18.30 0.74 -17.54
N ASP A 26 17.21 0.49 -18.26
CA ASP A 26 15.83 0.45 -17.79
C ASP A 26 15.54 1.41 -16.65
N ALA A 27 15.30 2.69 -16.96
CA ALA A 27 14.55 3.52 -16.02
C ALA A 27 13.23 2.77 -15.77
N PRO A 28 12.97 2.25 -14.54
CA PRO A 28 11.75 1.53 -14.31
C PRO A 28 10.63 2.53 -14.56
N LEU A 29 9.81 2.26 -15.58
CA LEU A 29 8.55 2.95 -15.78
C LEU A 29 7.89 3.10 -14.39
N PRO A 30 7.38 4.29 -14.01
CA PRO A 30 6.71 4.44 -12.73
C PRO A 30 5.64 3.35 -12.66
N ALA A 31 5.86 2.37 -11.79
CA ALA A 31 5.14 1.12 -11.85
C ALA A 31 3.65 1.45 -11.68
N ASP A 32 2.86 1.18 -12.73
CA ASP A 32 1.40 1.30 -12.66
C ASP A 32 0.95 0.53 -11.40
N ARG A 33 0.06 1.15 -10.63
CA ARG A 33 -0.52 0.55 -9.43
C ARG A 33 -1.00 -0.88 -9.68
N ARG A 34 -1.56 -1.18 -10.87
CA ARG A 34 -1.99 -2.52 -11.28
C ARG A 34 -0.84 -3.51 -11.47
N ILE A 35 0.34 -3.03 -11.85
CA ILE A 35 1.56 -3.85 -11.95
C ILE A 35 2.06 -4.18 -10.55
N ILE A 36 2.10 -3.19 -9.64
CA ILE A 36 2.49 -3.41 -8.24
C ILE A 36 1.55 -4.41 -7.58
N GLU A 37 0.23 -4.22 -7.74
CA GLU A 37 -0.80 -5.14 -7.22
C GLU A 37 -0.61 -6.56 -7.73
N ARG A 38 -0.45 -6.75 -9.05
CA ARG A 38 -0.24 -8.10 -9.62
C ARG A 38 1.05 -8.74 -9.11
N ALA A 39 2.14 -7.99 -9.02
CA ALA A 39 3.41 -8.50 -8.49
C ALA A 39 3.29 -8.91 -7.02
N LEU A 40 2.55 -8.14 -6.22
CA LEU A 40 2.26 -8.43 -4.83
C LEU A 40 1.44 -9.72 -4.67
N LEU A 41 0.32 -9.81 -5.39
CA LEU A 41 -0.57 -10.98 -5.35
C LEU A 41 0.14 -12.26 -5.78
N ARG A 42 0.94 -12.18 -6.85
CA ARG A 42 1.76 -13.30 -7.30
C ARG A 42 2.75 -13.74 -6.22
N HIS A 43 3.45 -12.79 -5.61
CA HIS A 43 4.41 -13.11 -4.55
C HIS A 43 3.74 -13.74 -3.32
N LEU A 44 2.57 -13.24 -2.90
CA LEU A 44 1.80 -13.82 -1.81
C LEU A 44 1.34 -15.25 -2.15
N ALA A 45 0.83 -15.48 -3.36
CA ALA A 45 0.42 -16.81 -3.80
C ALA A 45 1.59 -17.82 -3.84
N GLU A 46 2.78 -17.38 -4.25
CA GLU A 46 3.97 -18.23 -4.35
C GLU A 46 4.64 -18.48 -3.00
N CYS A 47 4.74 -17.47 -2.14
CA CYS A 47 5.56 -17.53 -0.92
C CYS A 47 4.75 -17.65 0.37
N ARG A 48 3.47 -17.27 0.37
CA ARG A 48 2.57 -17.27 1.54
C ARG A 48 1.15 -17.71 1.16
N PRO A 49 0.98 -18.93 0.62
CA PRO A 49 -0.32 -19.44 0.18
C PRO A 49 -1.37 -19.52 1.30
N GLU A 50 -0.95 -19.49 2.56
CA GLU A 50 -1.80 -19.45 3.74
C GLU A 50 -2.45 -18.08 4.01
N VAL A 51 -2.00 -17.02 3.34
CA VAL A 51 -2.57 -15.68 3.46
C VAL A 51 -3.78 -15.55 2.53
N VAL A 52 -4.95 -15.31 3.11
CA VAL A 52 -6.16 -14.99 2.34
C VAL A 52 -6.14 -13.52 1.98
N VAL A 53 -6.30 -13.22 0.69
CA VAL A 53 -6.28 -11.85 0.16
C VAL A 53 -7.68 -11.43 -0.29
N LEU A 54 -8.16 -10.32 0.24
CA LEU A 54 -9.43 -9.69 -0.15
C LEU A 54 -9.14 -8.38 -0.87
N ALA A 55 -9.52 -8.29 -2.15
CA ALA A 55 -9.42 -7.04 -2.90
C ALA A 55 -10.61 -6.12 -2.57
N LEU A 56 -10.32 -4.99 -1.94
CA LEU A 56 -11.30 -4.02 -1.47
C LEU A 56 -11.51 -2.94 -2.53
N ARG A 57 -11.95 -3.35 -3.72
CA ARG A 57 -12.19 -2.41 -4.81
C ARG A 57 -13.39 -1.55 -4.49
N GLN A 58 -13.19 -0.24 -4.48
CA GLN A 58 -14.29 0.71 -4.55
C GLN A 58 -14.69 0.83 -6.02
N ASP A 59 -15.86 0.28 -6.36
CA ASP A 59 -16.46 0.52 -7.66
C ASP A 59 -16.98 1.97 -7.65
N THR A 60 -16.21 2.90 -8.19
CA THR A 60 -16.58 4.32 -8.27
C THR A 60 -17.68 4.59 -9.30
N SER A 61 -18.20 3.54 -9.94
CA SER A 61 -19.23 3.58 -10.98
C SER A 61 -20.63 3.90 -10.44
N ARG A 62 -20.82 3.94 -9.11
CA ARG A 62 -22.08 4.38 -8.49
C ARG A 62 -21.88 5.67 -7.70
N PRO A 63 -22.37 6.81 -8.19
CA PRO A 63 -22.51 7.99 -7.35
C PRO A 63 -23.62 7.72 -6.32
N ASP A 64 -23.43 8.21 -5.09
CA ASP A 64 -24.46 8.37 -4.07
C ASP A 64 -25.22 7.14 -3.54
N THR A 65 -24.52 6.28 -2.80
CA THR A 65 -25.19 5.47 -1.74
C THR A 65 -24.51 5.55 -0.37
N ALA A 66 -23.61 6.51 -0.16
CA ALA A 66 -22.97 6.72 1.15
C ALA A 66 -23.98 7.17 2.25
N ALA A 67 -25.13 7.74 1.86
CA ALA A 67 -26.15 8.20 2.81
C ALA A 67 -26.98 7.06 3.43
N ASN A 68 -27.08 5.89 2.78
CA ASN A 68 -27.91 4.76 3.23
C ASN A 68 -27.15 3.43 3.30
N ALA A 69 -25.84 3.44 3.14
CA ALA A 69 -25.05 2.23 3.36
C ALA A 69 -25.07 1.91 4.87
N PRO A 70 -25.53 0.71 5.29
CA PRO A 70 -25.54 0.32 6.71
C PRO A 70 -24.13 0.26 7.31
N ILE A 71 -23.10 0.32 6.46
CA ILE A 71 -21.70 0.42 6.82
C ILE A 71 -21.14 1.63 6.06
N PRO A 72 -20.65 2.68 6.74
CA PRO A 72 -20.06 3.82 6.07
C PRO A 72 -18.83 3.36 5.28
N VAL A 73 -18.93 3.38 3.95
CA VAL A 73 -17.79 3.18 3.06
C VAL A 73 -16.94 4.44 3.16
N SER A 74 -15.97 4.43 4.07
CA SER A 74 -15.08 5.56 4.27
C SER A 74 -14.31 5.84 2.98
N ALA A 75 -14.13 7.12 2.63
CA ALA A 75 -13.15 7.47 1.61
C ALA A 75 -11.76 6.99 2.07
N GLY A 76 -10.88 6.63 1.14
CA GLY A 76 -9.52 6.19 1.48
C GLY A 76 -9.40 4.73 1.90
N VAL A 77 -10.42 3.90 1.63
CA VAL A 77 -10.36 2.44 1.83
C VAL A 77 -9.08 1.87 1.20
N PRO A 78 -8.38 0.98 1.92
CA PRO A 78 -7.18 0.31 1.44
C PRO A 78 -7.53 -0.59 0.27
N ASP A 79 -6.52 -0.98 -0.50
CA ASP A 79 -6.75 -1.71 -1.74
C ASP A 79 -6.91 -3.21 -1.49
N LEU A 80 -6.19 -3.71 -0.48
CA LEU A 80 -6.24 -5.11 -0.06
C LEU A 80 -6.39 -5.22 1.47
N LEU A 81 -7.09 -6.28 1.89
CA LEU A 81 -7.02 -6.82 3.24
C LEU A 81 -6.39 -8.20 3.18
N LEU A 82 -5.32 -8.38 3.94
CA LEU A 82 -4.65 -9.67 4.12
C LEU A 82 -5.10 -10.27 5.46
N LEU A 83 -5.53 -11.53 5.42
CA LEU A 83 -5.85 -12.33 6.61
C LEU A 83 -4.85 -13.47 6.68
N ALA A 84 -4.03 -13.45 7.72
CA ALA A 84 -2.93 -14.38 7.92
C ALA A 84 -3.21 -15.32 9.11
N PRO A 85 -2.46 -16.42 9.21
CA PRO A 85 -2.64 -17.36 10.31
C PRO A 85 -2.56 -16.69 11.68
N LYS A 86 -3.17 -17.34 12.68
CA LYS A 86 -3.27 -16.87 14.07
C LYS A 86 -4.09 -15.59 14.23
N GLY A 87 -5.06 -15.37 13.33
CA GLY A 87 -6.01 -14.25 13.42
C GLY A 87 -5.40 -12.88 13.11
N ARG A 88 -4.26 -12.84 12.41
CA ARG A 88 -3.57 -11.59 12.09
C ARG A 88 -4.17 -10.98 10.84
N SER A 89 -4.32 -9.67 10.84
CA SER A 89 -4.83 -8.92 9.69
C SER A 89 -3.95 -7.72 9.38
N LEU A 90 -3.87 -7.38 8.09
CA LEU A 90 -3.14 -6.22 7.60
C LEU A 90 -3.91 -5.60 6.44
N PHE A 91 -4.06 -4.29 6.47
CA PHE A 91 -4.49 -3.54 5.31
C PHE A 91 -3.29 -3.09 4.45
N VAL A 92 -3.45 -3.14 3.14
CA VAL A 92 -2.43 -2.67 2.19
C VAL A 92 -3.04 -1.59 1.30
N LYS A 93 -2.41 -0.42 1.28
CA LYS A 93 -2.66 0.64 0.31
C LYS A 93 -1.53 0.66 -0.71
N ILE A 94 -1.87 0.60 -1.99
CA ILE A 94 -0.95 0.62 -3.10
C ILE A 94 -0.96 2.03 -3.70
N LYS A 95 0.23 2.60 -3.84
CA LYS A 95 0.45 3.91 -4.45
C LYS A 95 1.60 3.78 -5.43
N THR A 96 1.60 4.51 -6.52
CA THR A 96 2.82 4.70 -7.33
C THR A 96 3.79 5.62 -6.62
N GLN A 97 5.06 5.68 -7.02
CA GLN A 97 6.05 6.60 -6.40
C GLN A 97 5.63 8.09 -6.52
N ALA A 98 4.85 8.45 -7.53
CA ALA A 98 4.39 9.82 -7.76
C ALA A 98 3.15 10.20 -6.94
N GLU A 99 2.41 9.24 -6.37
CA GLU A 99 1.15 9.54 -5.68
C GLU A 99 1.35 9.87 -4.20
N ASP A 100 0.76 10.96 -3.74
CA ASP A 100 0.67 11.25 -2.32
C ASP A 100 -0.46 10.49 -1.61
N LEU A 101 -0.34 10.40 -0.29
CA LEU A 101 -1.44 9.97 0.57
C LEU A 101 -2.47 11.09 0.67
N SER A 102 -3.68 10.79 0.22
CA SER A 102 -4.82 11.71 0.34
C SER A 102 -5.20 11.92 1.81
N ARG A 103 -5.98 12.96 2.09
CA ARG A 103 -6.54 13.18 3.43
C ARG A 103 -7.36 11.97 3.92
N ALA A 104 -8.08 11.33 3.01
CA ALA A 104 -8.88 10.16 3.30
C ALA A 104 -8.02 8.93 3.62
N ASP A 105 -6.92 8.70 2.89
CA ASP A 105 -5.97 7.61 3.18
C ASP A 105 -5.38 7.77 4.59
N ARG A 106 -5.08 9.02 5.00
CA ARG A 106 -4.55 9.33 6.34
C ARG A 106 -5.59 9.10 7.43
N ALA A 107 -6.83 9.55 7.23
CA ALA A 107 -7.92 9.32 8.18
C ALA A 107 -8.18 7.82 8.38
N PHE A 108 -8.09 7.02 7.32
CA PHE A 108 -8.19 5.56 7.44
C PHE A 108 -6.99 4.96 8.18
N ALA A 109 -5.77 5.46 7.93
CA ALA A 109 -4.58 5.05 8.66
C ALA A 109 -4.71 5.32 10.18
N ASP A 110 -5.22 6.49 10.55
CA ASP A 110 -5.47 6.86 11.96
C ASP A 110 -6.50 5.92 12.60
N LEU A 111 -7.56 5.58 11.87
CA LEU A 111 -8.58 4.61 12.32
C LEU A 111 -7.96 3.22 12.53
N CYS A 112 -7.15 2.74 11.59
CA CYS A 112 -6.42 1.47 11.71
C CYS A 112 -5.53 1.46 12.95
N GLN A 113 -4.80 2.54 13.19
CA GLN A 113 -3.96 2.71 14.36
C GLN A 113 -4.76 2.64 15.66
N GLN A 114 -5.90 3.33 15.74
CA GLN A 114 -6.80 3.29 16.91
C GLN A 114 -7.35 1.89 17.19
N ARG A 115 -7.51 1.06 16.14
CA ARG A 115 -8.03 -0.31 16.24
C ARG A 115 -6.95 -1.37 16.38
N GLY A 116 -5.67 -0.99 16.39
CA GLY A 116 -4.55 -1.93 16.45
C GLY A 116 -4.43 -2.82 15.21
N ILE A 117 -5.01 -2.42 14.08
CA ILE A 117 -4.90 -3.14 12.81
C ILE A 117 -3.81 -2.44 11.99
N PRO A 118 -2.72 -3.11 11.63
CA PRO A 118 -1.69 -2.48 10.83
C PRO A 118 -2.19 -2.15 9.42
N LEU A 119 -1.77 -0.98 8.93
CA LEU A 119 -1.95 -0.53 7.55
C LEU A 119 -0.55 -0.22 6.99
N VAL A 120 -0.25 -0.75 5.80
CA VAL A 120 1.00 -0.45 5.10
C VAL A 120 0.70 0.21 3.76
N VAL A 121 1.52 1.20 3.42
CA VAL A 121 1.50 1.84 2.10
C VAL A 121 2.67 1.27 1.32
N VAL A 122 2.40 0.66 0.18
CA VAL A 122 3.42 0.02 -0.66
C VAL A 122 3.50 0.73 -2.01
N ARG A 123 4.72 1.05 -2.43
CA ARG A 123 4.99 1.67 -3.73
C ARG A 123 5.78 0.81 -4.68
N CYS A 124 6.28 -0.31 -4.19
CA CYS A 124 6.93 -1.34 -4.99
C CYS A 124 6.93 -2.69 -4.26
N LEU A 125 7.21 -3.78 -4.98
CA LEU A 125 7.28 -5.13 -4.39
C LEU A 125 8.35 -5.26 -3.28
N PRO A 126 9.57 -4.70 -3.41
CA PRO A 126 10.57 -4.77 -2.34
C PRO A 126 10.15 -4.12 -1.02
N GLU A 127 9.39 -3.02 -1.06
CA GLU A 127 8.83 -2.39 0.15
C GLU A 127 7.81 -3.31 0.82
N ALA A 128 6.92 -3.90 0.02
CA ALA A 128 5.93 -4.83 0.53
C ALA A 128 6.55 -6.04 1.21
N ARG A 129 7.59 -6.64 0.61
CA ARG A 129 8.31 -7.77 1.21
C ARG A 129 8.84 -7.45 2.59
N ARG A 130 9.54 -6.32 2.73
CA ARG A 130 10.06 -5.85 4.02
C ARG A 130 8.95 -5.65 5.05
N ALA A 131 7.83 -5.06 4.64
CA ALA A 131 6.69 -4.86 5.52
C ALA A 131 6.08 -6.19 5.99
N PHE A 132 5.94 -7.16 5.09
CA PHE A 132 5.41 -8.48 5.39
C PHE A 132 6.34 -9.27 6.32
N ASP A 133 7.65 -9.17 6.16
CA ASP A 133 8.62 -9.83 7.06
C ASP A 133 8.56 -9.24 8.48
N LEU A 134 8.49 -7.91 8.59
CA LEU A 134 8.43 -7.23 9.90
C LEU A 134 7.12 -7.52 10.64
N LEU A 135 6.02 -7.64 9.92
CA LEU A 135 4.72 -8.03 10.49
C LEU A 135 4.58 -9.55 10.65
N SER A 136 5.66 -10.28 10.33
CA SER A 136 5.76 -11.74 10.37
C SER A 136 4.66 -12.45 9.57
N LEU A 137 4.12 -11.78 8.56
CA LEU A 137 2.92 -12.19 7.83
C LEU A 137 2.99 -13.66 7.38
#